data_AF-A0A0B2UQX0-F1
#
_entry.id   AF-A0A0B2UQX0-F1
#
_cell.length_a   1.000
_cell.length_b   1.000
_cell.length_c   1.000
_cell.angle_alpha   90.00
_cell.angle_beta   90.00
_cell.angle_gamma   90.00
#
_symmetry.space_group_name_H-M   'P 1'
#
loop_
_entity.id
_entity.type
_entity.pdbx_description
1 polymer ?
#
loop_
_entity_poly.entity_id
_entity_poly.type
_entity_poly.pdbx_seq_one_letter_code
_entity_poly.pdbx_strand_id
1 'polypeptide(L)'
;LDREQKGITKSGNGVDEFAGEEEIFARYWIYSHHLRSNVKRKNIEAIAKMLCLNGFSSPGKPGIIIVEGTRKDCQKFWEQIRVWNWKHIAIRHKEESPKSEGFLCLDKFKEIVFSSNDGRRIELAELKKYLSDYSLDYGFAILLNM
;
A
#
# COMPACT_ATOMS: atom_id res chain seq x y z
N LEU A 1 50.64 6.39 -55.24
CA LEU A 1 50.30 4.97 -55.05
C LEU A 1 50.87 4.66 -53.67
N ASP A 2 50.15 4.76 -52.55
CA ASP A 2 48.78 4.38 -52.19
C ASP A 2 48.19 5.42 -51.21
N ARG A 3 47.00 6.03 -51.41
CA ARG A 3 45.60 5.58 -51.21
C ARG A 3 45.16 5.25 -49.76
N GLU A 4 44.48 6.25 -49.19
CA GLU A 4 43.20 6.24 -48.45
C GLU A 4 43.04 5.72 -47.01
N GLN A 5 42.23 6.51 -46.29
CA GLN A 5 41.81 6.46 -44.89
C GLN A 5 40.83 5.31 -44.58
N LYS A 6 40.75 4.92 -43.30
CA LYS A 6 39.46 4.71 -42.58
C LYS A 6 39.67 4.59 -41.07
N GLY A 7 39.04 5.48 -40.31
CA GLY A 7 38.79 5.26 -38.89
C GLY A 7 37.69 4.23 -38.67
N ILE A 8 37.65 3.62 -37.49
CA ILE A 8 36.48 3.04 -36.81
C ILE A 8 36.82 2.91 -35.31
N THR A 9 35.77 3.15 -34.54
CA THR A 9 35.59 3.42 -33.12
C THR A 9 35.56 2.21 -32.17
N LYS A 10 35.83 2.50 -30.87
CA LYS A 10 35.29 1.94 -29.61
C LYS A 10 35.53 0.46 -29.25
N SER A 11 36.04 0.23 -28.03
CA SER A 11 35.40 -0.55 -26.93
C SER A 11 36.47 -0.88 -25.85
N GLY A 12 36.23 -0.79 -24.55
CA GLY A 12 35.02 -0.43 -23.83
C GLY A 12 35.38 -0.02 -22.40
N ASN A 13 34.78 1.08 -21.93
CA ASN A 13 34.55 1.23 -20.51
C ASN A 13 33.42 0.25 -20.18
N GLY A 14 33.76 -0.81 -19.45
CA GLY A 14 32.76 -1.58 -18.72
C GLY A 14 32.18 -0.66 -17.64
N VAL A 15 31.11 0.05 -18.00
CA VAL A 15 30.16 0.53 -17.01
C VAL A 15 29.29 -0.67 -16.69
N ASP A 16 29.43 -1.20 -15.48
CA ASP A 16 28.42 -2.06 -14.89
C ASP A 16 27.10 -1.27 -14.87
N GLU A 17 26.26 -1.49 -15.87
CA GLU A 17 24.86 -1.09 -15.87
C GLU A 17 24.10 -2.00 -14.89
N PHE A 18 24.26 -1.74 -13.60
CA PHE A 18 23.18 -2.04 -12.67
C PHE A 18 22.14 -0.93 -12.85
N ALA A 19 21.28 -1.09 -13.86
CA ALA A 19 20.03 -0.37 -13.94
C ALA A 19 19.24 -0.69 -12.67
N GLY A 20 19.40 0.15 -11.63
CA GLY A 20 18.68 0.02 -10.39
C GLY A 20 17.20 0.07 -10.70
N GLU A 21 16.46 -0.95 -10.28
CA GLU A 21 15.00 -0.85 -10.28
C GLU A 21 14.63 0.41 -9.51
N GLU A 22 14.05 1.41 -10.19
CA GLU A 22 13.54 2.59 -9.51
C GLU A 22 12.61 2.13 -8.39
N GLU A 23 12.82 2.62 -7.18
CA GLU A 23 12.03 2.21 -6.02
C GLU A 23 10.57 2.65 -6.23
N ILE A 24 9.71 1.70 -6.61
CA ILE A 24 8.29 1.93 -6.80
C ILE A 24 7.62 1.95 -5.42
N PHE A 25 6.85 2.98 -5.13
CA PHE A 25 5.95 3.08 -3.98
C PHE A 25 4.57 2.57 -4.35
N ALA A 26 3.84 2.04 -3.38
CA ALA A 26 2.48 1.57 -3.60
C ALA A 26 1.56 1.87 -2.42
N ARG A 27 0.27 2.02 -2.71
CA ARG A 27 -0.82 2.04 -1.72
C ARG A 27 -1.81 0.92 -2.01
N TYR A 28 -2.08 0.07 -1.03
CA TYR A 28 -3.04 -1.03 -1.15
C TYR A 28 -4.29 -0.72 -0.33
N TRP A 29 -5.44 -0.82 -1.00
CA TRP A 29 -6.76 -0.62 -0.43
C TRP A 29 -7.41 -1.98 -0.19
N ILE A 30 -7.40 -2.45 1.05
CA ILE A 30 -7.79 -3.81 1.40
C ILE A 30 -9.14 -3.79 2.13
N TYR A 31 -10.07 -4.56 1.58
CA TYR A 31 -11.38 -4.82 2.15
C TYR A 31 -11.40 -6.20 2.79
N SER A 32 -11.99 -6.31 3.99
CA SER A 32 -12.35 -7.59 4.60
C SER A 32 -13.82 -7.61 4.99
N HIS A 33 -14.46 -8.77 4.93
CA HIS A 33 -15.85 -8.89 5.37
C HIS A 33 -16.01 -8.46 6.83
N HIS A 34 -15.08 -8.86 7.71
CA HIS A 34 -14.99 -8.44 9.11
C HIS A 34 -13.52 -8.42 9.58
N LEU A 35 -13.19 -7.48 10.48
CA LEU A 35 -11.92 -7.44 11.22
C LEU A 35 -12.17 -7.36 12.75
N ARG A 36 -12.73 -8.43 13.34
CA ARG A 36 -13.05 -8.49 14.78
C ARG A 36 -12.02 -9.21 15.64
N SER A 37 -11.18 -10.06 15.03
CA SER A 37 -10.22 -10.89 15.78
C SER A 37 -9.11 -10.01 16.36
N ASN A 38 -9.01 -9.97 17.69
CA ASN A 38 -7.94 -9.25 18.39
C ASN A 38 -6.54 -9.75 17.99
N VAL A 39 -6.41 -11.05 17.72
CA VAL A 39 -5.14 -11.64 17.23
C VAL A 39 -4.79 -11.08 15.86
N LYS A 40 -5.74 -11.06 14.91
CA LYS A 40 -5.50 -10.48 13.58
C LYS A 40 -5.17 -9.00 13.65
N ARG A 41 -5.90 -8.23 14.46
CA ARG A 41 -5.70 -6.78 14.64
C ARG A 41 -4.27 -6.49 15.13
N LYS A 42 -3.84 -7.15 16.21
CA LYS A 42 -2.47 -7.03 16.74
C LYS A 42 -1.41 -7.45 15.72
N ASN A 43 -1.65 -8.55 15.01
CA ASN A 43 -0.70 -9.03 14.00
C ASN A 43 -0.61 -8.09 12.79
N ILE A 44 -1.72 -7.51 12.32
CA ILE A 44 -1.72 -6.51 11.24
C ILE A 44 -0.85 -5.33 11.62
N GLU A 45 -1.07 -4.77 12.80
CA GLU A 45 -0.30 -3.63 13.28
C GLU A 45 1.19 -3.98 13.44
N ALA A 46 1.50 -5.16 14.00
CA ALA A 46 2.88 -5.62 14.17
C ALA A 46 3.60 -5.81 12.83
N ILE A 47 2.95 -6.44 11.84
CA ILE A 47 3.54 -6.69 10.51
C ILE A 47 3.75 -5.37 9.77
N ALA A 48 2.77 -4.45 9.80
CA ALA A 48 2.90 -3.15 9.15
C ALA A 48 4.08 -2.34 9.73
N LYS A 49 4.23 -2.32 11.07
CA LYS A 49 5.35 -1.67 11.75
C LYS A 49 6.69 -2.33 11.42
N MET A 50 6.75 -3.66 11.39
CA MET A 50 7.96 -4.41 11.03
C MET A 50 8.42 -4.10 9.59
N LEU A 51 7.46 -3.88 8.69
CA LEU A 51 7.70 -3.51 7.29
C LEU A 51 7.82 -1.99 7.09
N CYS A 52 7.87 -1.19 8.15
CA CYS A 52 7.95 0.27 8.12
C CYS A 52 6.85 0.96 7.29
N LEU A 53 5.68 0.32 7.15
CA LEU A 53 4.56 0.85 6.37
C LEU A 53 3.83 1.97 7.12
N ASN A 54 3.28 2.89 6.33
CA ASN A 54 2.31 3.88 6.77
C ASN A 54 0.89 3.37 6.52
N GLY A 55 -0.11 4.03 7.10
CA GLY A 55 -1.53 3.75 6.87
C GLY A 55 -2.31 3.37 8.12
N PHE A 56 -3.37 2.59 7.97
CA PHE A 56 -4.19 2.18 9.10
C PHE A 56 -4.99 0.90 8.84
N SER A 57 -5.47 0.29 9.93
CA SER A 57 -6.59 -0.65 9.89
C SER A 57 -7.75 -0.13 10.72
N SER A 58 -8.97 -0.39 10.25
CA SER A 58 -10.18 -0.13 11.01
C SER A 58 -10.99 -1.42 11.24
N PRO A 59 -11.16 -1.85 12.50
CA PRO A 59 -11.99 -2.99 12.83
C PRO A 59 -13.47 -2.66 12.62
N GLY A 60 -14.25 -3.60 12.08
CA GLY A 60 -15.66 -3.37 11.81
C GLY A 60 -16.29 -4.39 10.87
N LYS A 61 -17.46 -4.01 10.34
CA LYS A 61 -18.18 -4.67 9.24
C LYS A 61 -18.58 -3.59 8.21
N PRO A 62 -17.83 -3.43 7.09
CA PRO A 62 -16.60 -4.17 6.74
C PRO A 62 -15.40 -3.80 7.61
N GLY A 63 -14.34 -4.62 7.57
CA GLY A 63 -13.03 -4.23 8.09
C GLY A 63 -12.20 -3.62 6.97
N ILE A 64 -11.55 -2.49 7.23
CA ILE A 64 -10.77 -1.72 6.25
C ILE A 64 -9.29 -1.77 6.63
N ILE A 65 -8.40 -1.94 5.65
CA ILE A 65 -6.95 -1.84 5.86
C ILE A 65 -6.39 -1.05 4.67
N ILE A 66 -5.61 0.00 4.96
CA ILE A 66 -4.86 0.76 3.97
C ILE A 66 -3.41 0.74 4.39
N VAL A 67 -2.52 0.33 3.48
CA VAL A 67 -1.07 0.39 3.68
C VAL A 67 -0.43 1.13 2.54
N GLU A 68 0.60 1.91 2.84
CA GLU A 68 1.46 2.54 1.84
C GLU A 68 2.93 2.53 2.26
N GLY A 69 3.81 2.46 1.27
CA GLY A 69 5.26 2.33 1.44
C GLY A 69 5.90 1.84 0.14
N THR A 70 7.04 1.14 0.23
CA THR A 70 7.63 0.50 -0.95
C THR A 70 6.65 -0.57 -1.49
N ARG A 71 6.58 -0.73 -2.82
CA ARG A 71 5.75 -1.74 -3.48
C ARG A 71 6.08 -3.14 -2.95
N LYS A 72 7.37 -3.41 -2.73
CA LYS A 72 7.88 -4.67 -2.18
C LYS A 72 7.31 -4.94 -0.79
N ASP A 73 7.29 -3.95 0.09
CA ASP A 73 6.81 -4.15 1.46
C ASP A 73 5.28 -4.19 1.54
N CYS A 74 4.57 -3.40 0.74
CA CYS A 74 3.11 -3.53 0.57
C CYS A 74 2.72 -4.93 0.05
N GLN A 75 3.48 -5.48 -0.89
CA GLN A 75 3.29 -6.84 -1.39
C GLN A 75 3.55 -7.90 -0.31
N LYS A 76 4.66 -7.82 0.42
CA LYS A 76 4.95 -8.73 1.55
C LYS A 76 3.85 -8.69 2.61
N PHE A 77 3.39 -7.48 2.97
CA PHE A 77 2.29 -7.30 3.91
C PHE A 77 1.05 -8.06 3.45
N TRP A 78 0.65 -7.87 2.18
CA TRP A 78 -0.50 -8.56 1.60
C TRP A 78 -0.33 -10.08 1.60
N GLU A 79 0.83 -10.58 1.18
CA GLU A 79 1.14 -12.01 1.12
C GLU A 79 1.01 -12.68 2.49
N GLN A 80 1.42 -12.00 3.56
CA GLN A 80 1.30 -12.51 4.93
C GLN A 80 -0.14 -12.53 5.43
N ILE A 81 -0.90 -11.44 5.25
CA ILE A 81 -2.24 -11.36 5.85
C ILE A 81 -3.31 -12.11 5.05
N ARG A 82 -3.17 -12.23 3.72
CA ARG A 82 -4.20 -12.81 2.86
C ARG A 82 -4.47 -14.28 3.13
N VAL A 83 -3.47 -15.00 3.64
CA VAL A 83 -3.52 -16.45 3.89
C VAL A 83 -4.18 -16.81 5.23
N TRP A 84 -4.50 -15.84 6.08
CA TRP A 84 -5.21 -16.12 7.33
C TRP A 84 -6.66 -16.56 7.06
N ASN A 85 -7.33 -17.13 8.06
CA ASN A 85 -8.72 -17.57 7.92
C ASN A 85 -9.70 -16.37 7.85
N TRP A 86 -10.02 -15.90 6.65
CA TRP A 86 -11.00 -14.84 6.39
C TRP A 86 -12.27 -15.41 5.79
N LYS A 87 -13.44 -14.85 6.13
CA LYS A 87 -14.66 -15.10 5.36
C LYS A 87 -14.54 -14.56 3.94
N HIS A 88 -13.96 -13.37 3.80
CA HIS A 88 -13.56 -12.77 2.54
C HIS A 88 -12.57 -11.63 2.84
N ILE A 89 -11.51 -11.56 2.06
CA ILE A 89 -10.55 -10.45 2.04
C ILE A 89 -10.11 -10.22 0.59
N ALA A 90 -9.98 -8.96 0.19
CA ALA A 90 -9.58 -8.60 -1.16
C ALA A 90 -8.84 -7.27 -1.17
N ILE A 91 -7.87 -7.13 -2.07
CA ILE A 91 -7.41 -5.81 -2.49
C ILE A 91 -8.46 -5.27 -3.46
N ARG A 92 -9.07 -4.15 -3.11
CA ARG A 92 -10.02 -3.41 -3.97
C ARG A 92 -9.29 -2.54 -4.98
N HIS A 93 -8.13 -2.01 -4.60
CA HIS A 93 -7.36 -1.12 -5.44
C HIS A 93 -5.89 -1.11 -5.07
N LYS A 94 -5.04 -0.86 -6.08
CA LYS A 94 -3.61 -0.67 -5.95
C LYS A 94 -3.24 0.58 -6.72
N GLU A 95 -2.48 1.44 -6.06
CA GLU A 95 -1.83 2.59 -6.69
C GLU A 95 -0.34 2.39 -6.63
N GLU A 96 0.37 2.90 -7.64
CA GLU A 96 1.83 2.84 -7.71
C GLU A 96 2.39 4.16 -8.23
N SER A 97 3.55 4.54 -7.71
CA SER A 97 4.25 5.77 -8.09
C SER A 97 5.76 5.59 -7.96
N PRO A 98 6.58 6.07 -8.91
CA PRO A 98 8.03 6.14 -8.75
C PRO A 98 8.47 7.25 -7.76
N LYS A 99 7.54 8.12 -7.34
CA LYS A 99 7.79 9.24 -6.42
C LYS A 99 7.09 9.00 -5.09
N SER A 100 7.82 9.13 -3.99
CA SER A 100 7.26 9.09 -2.64
C SER A 100 6.62 10.41 -2.23
N GLU A 101 7.18 11.54 -2.66
CA GLU A 101 6.71 12.88 -2.31
C GLU A 101 5.27 13.11 -2.80
N GLY A 102 4.38 13.52 -1.88
CA GLY A 102 2.95 13.66 -2.15
C GLY A 102 2.18 12.35 -2.31
N PHE A 103 2.85 11.23 -2.63
CA PHE A 103 2.22 9.92 -2.71
C PHE A 103 2.06 9.27 -1.34
N LEU A 104 3.11 9.25 -0.50
CA LEU A 104 3.04 8.69 0.86
C LEU A 104 2.54 9.76 1.85
N CYS A 105 1.23 9.94 1.95
CA CYS A 105 0.60 10.98 2.75
C CYS A 105 0.12 10.54 4.15
N LEU A 106 -0.03 9.23 4.40
CA LEU A 106 -0.55 8.69 5.65
C LEU A 106 0.53 8.65 6.74
N ASP A 107 0.08 8.75 8.00
CA ASP A 107 0.94 8.56 9.17
C ASP A 107 1.48 7.13 9.29
N LYS A 108 2.42 6.94 10.24
CA LYS A 108 2.84 5.61 10.68
C LYS A 108 1.65 4.73 11.04
N PHE A 109 1.75 3.45 10.67
CA PHE A 109 0.63 2.53 10.75
C PHE A 109 0.03 2.44 12.16
N LYS A 110 -1.28 2.67 12.26
CA LYS A 110 -2.06 2.59 13.51
C LYS A 110 -3.42 1.98 13.28
N GLU A 111 -4.02 1.45 14.34
CA GLU A 111 -5.44 1.08 14.30
C GLU A 111 -6.32 2.29 14.62
N ILE A 112 -7.42 2.44 13.86
CA ILE A 112 -8.40 3.52 14.06
C ILE A 112 -9.80 2.93 14.16
N VAL A 113 -10.52 3.26 15.22
CA VAL A 113 -11.89 2.80 15.43
C VAL A 113 -12.86 3.89 15.00
N PHE A 114 -13.50 3.70 13.85
CA PHE A 114 -14.64 4.52 13.42
C PHE A 114 -15.91 3.75 13.76
N SER A 115 -16.34 3.70 15.02
CA SER A 115 -17.47 2.86 15.43
C SER A 115 -18.74 3.66 15.65
N SER A 116 -19.86 3.17 15.13
CA SER A 116 -21.19 3.65 15.52
C SER A 116 -21.50 3.34 16.98
N ASN A 117 -22.54 3.99 17.54
CA ASN A 117 -22.99 3.80 18.93
C ASN A 117 -23.25 2.32 19.32
N ASP A 118 -23.51 1.44 18.35
CA ASP A 118 -23.73 0.00 18.59
C ASP A 118 -22.44 -0.85 18.61
N GLY A 119 -21.28 -0.26 18.29
CA GLY A 119 -19.97 -0.93 18.23
C GLY A 119 -19.84 -2.02 17.16
N ARG A 120 -20.82 -2.17 16.27
CA ARG A 120 -20.92 -3.30 15.32
C ARG A 120 -20.63 -2.90 13.89
N ARG A 121 -20.83 -1.64 13.54
CA ARG A 121 -20.61 -1.08 12.20
C ARG A 121 -19.50 -0.04 12.23
N ILE A 122 -18.92 0.15 11.07
CA ILE A 122 -18.00 1.26 10.83
C ILE A 122 -18.83 2.52 10.56
N GLU A 123 -18.50 3.64 11.19
CA GLU A 123 -19.11 4.94 10.92
C GLU A 123 -18.52 5.52 9.63
N LEU A 124 -19.26 5.35 8.54
CA LEU A 124 -18.78 5.64 7.19
C LEU A 124 -18.48 7.13 6.96
N ALA A 125 -19.21 8.03 7.65
CA ALA A 125 -18.97 9.46 7.59
C ALA A 125 -17.60 9.82 8.19
N GLU A 126 -17.24 9.21 9.31
CA GLU A 126 -15.93 9.40 9.94
C GLU A 126 -14.80 8.84 9.08
N LEU A 127 -14.97 7.64 8.51
CA LEU A 127 -14.00 7.07 7.57
C LEU A 127 -13.79 8.01 6.37
N LYS A 128 -14.88 8.50 5.76
CA LYS A 128 -14.80 9.39 4.60
C LYS A 128 -14.07 10.68 4.96
N LYS A 129 -14.43 11.30 6.09
CA LYS A 129 -13.77 12.51 6.60
C LYS A 129 -12.28 12.27 6.83
N TYR A 130 -11.93 11.16 7.49
CA TYR A 130 -10.54 10.80 7.74
C TYR A 130 -9.75 10.67 6.44
N LEU A 131 -10.31 10.06 5.39
CA LEU A 131 -9.67 9.99 4.08
C LEU A 131 -9.54 11.38 3.43
N SER A 132 -10.55 12.25 3.55
CA SER A 132 -10.49 13.62 3.03
C SER A 132 -9.35 14.45 3.64
N ASP A 133 -9.06 14.26 4.94
CA ASP A 133 -7.95 14.96 5.61
C ASP A 133 -6.57 14.64 4.98
N TYR A 134 -6.46 13.52 4.27
CA TYR A 134 -5.27 13.10 3.51
C TYR A 134 -5.44 13.23 1.99
N SER A 135 -6.52 13.85 1.50
CA SER A 135 -6.87 13.94 0.06
C SER A 135 -7.04 12.57 -0.61
N LEU A 136 -7.54 11.59 0.16
CA LEU A 136 -7.73 10.19 -0.23
C LEU A 136 -9.22 9.80 -0.37
N ASP A 137 -10.13 10.76 -0.40
CA ASP A 137 -11.58 10.51 -0.40
C ASP A 137 -12.08 9.83 -1.68
N TYR A 138 -11.34 9.92 -2.79
CA TYR A 138 -11.61 9.15 -4.01
C TYR A 138 -11.63 7.63 -3.75
N GLY A 139 -10.80 7.15 -2.81
CA GLY A 139 -10.72 5.73 -2.47
C GLY A 139 -11.90 5.21 -1.66
N PHE A 140 -12.75 6.11 -1.13
CA PHE A 140 -13.92 5.72 -0.33
C PHE A 140 -14.93 4.88 -1.14
N ALA A 141 -15.28 5.33 -2.35
CA ALA A 141 -16.18 4.58 -3.24
C ALA A 141 -15.55 3.25 -3.67
N ILE A 142 -14.24 3.28 -3.95
CA ILE A 142 -13.46 2.12 -4.37
C ILE A 142 -13.42 1.03 -3.29
N LEU A 143 -13.22 1.40 -2.03
CA LEU A 143 -13.20 0.47 -0.89
C LEU A 143 -14.54 -0.26 -0.70
N LEU A 144 -15.64 0.44 -0.94
CA LEU A 144 -16.98 0.01 -0.60
C LEU A 144 -17.77 -0.53 -1.81
N ASN A 145 -17.18 -0.49 -3.01
CA ASN A 145 -17.86 -0.81 -4.28
C ASN A 145 -19.17 -0.02 -4.44
N MET A 146 -19.13 1.28 -4.19
CA MET A 146 -20.27 2.19 -4.35
C MET A 146 -20.15 3.01 -5.62
#